data_AF-C7LW75-F1
#
_entry.id   AF-C7LW75-F1
#
_cell.length_a   1.000
_cell.length_b   1.000
_cell.length_c   1.000
_cell.angle_alpha   90.00
_cell.angle_beta   90.00
_cell.angle_gamma   90.00
#
_symmetry.space_group_name_H-M   'P 1'
#
loop_
_entity.id
_entity.type
_entity.pdbx_description
1 polymer ?
#
loop_
_entity_poly.entity_id
_entity_poly.type
_entity_poly.pdbx_seq_one_letter_code
_entity_poly.pdbx_strand_id
1 'polypeptide(L)'
;MRYLKLILVALLLSSWGCATLSDTTTEDPGLAPTQNSFFYDFKDIRVPEEMEIQTDKSIISPSDSGKYGTMVFRGRAEPISLFDFFFNSMPKDGWSLVTYQKYQRFHMVFTKENRVCMITIEESPMWYTWLEIKVSPKVAGSAEPAYPTGTQPLTDPYQTYPSSGSGMDSERTLSQ
;
A
#
# COMPACT_ATOMS: atom_id res chain seq x y z
N MET A 1 48.88 0.56 25.37
CA MET A 1 49.57 -0.72 25.08
C MET A 1 49.20 -1.86 26.02
N ARG A 2 49.22 -1.68 27.35
CA ARG A 2 48.95 -2.79 28.30
C ARG A 2 47.48 -3.25 28.34
N TYR A 3 46.55 -2.30 28.26
CA TYR A 3 45.11 -2.58 28.19
C TYR A 3 44.64 -3.05 26.80
N LEU A 4 45.36 -2.70 25.73
CA LEU A 4 45.08 -3.19 24.37
C LEU A 4 45.32 -4.70 24.26
N LYS A 5 46.38 -5.20 24.92
CA LYS A 5 46.64 -6.65 25.01
C LYS A 5 45.55 -7.36 25.83
N LEU A 6 45.02 -6.73 26.88
CA LEU A 6 43.95 -7.31 27.70
C LEU A 6 42.62 -7.38 26.94
N ILE A 7 42.28 -6.37 26.14
CA ILE A 7 41.07 -6.38 25.31
C ILE A 7 41.17 -7.42 24.19
N LEU A 8 42.36 -7.57 23.57
CA LEU A 8 42.57 -8.54 22.50
C LEU A 8 42.51 -10.00 23.02
N VAL A 9 42.98 -10.25 24.24
CA VAL A 9 42.85 -11.57 24.90
C VAL A 9 41.40 -11.86 25.29
N ALA A 10 40.65 -10.87 25.78
CA ALA A 10 39.23 -11.04 26.11
C ALA A 10 38.37 -11.37 24.88
N LEU A 11 38.64 -10.74 23.72
CA LEU A 11 37.93 -11.02 22.46
C LEU A 11 38.24 -12.42 21.90
N LEU A 12 39.46 -12.92 22.12
CA LEU A 12 39.89 -14.27 21.73
C LEU A 12 39.28 -15.38 22.61
N LEU A 13 38.86 -15.06 23.85
CA LEU A 13 38.23 -16.05 24.74
C LEU A 13 36.74 -16.28 24.45
N SER A 14 36.08 -15.39 23.70
CA SER A 14 34.66 -15.52 23.35
C SER A 14 34.37 -16.49 22.18
N SER A 15 35.38 -17.07 21.52
CA SER A 15 35.19 -17.95 20.37
C SER A 15 35.11 -19.45 20.70
N TRP A 16 35.06 -19.84 21.97
CA TRP A 16 34.73 -21.21 22.38
C TRP A 16 33.31 -21.29 22.96
N GLY A 17 32.33 -20.98 22.11
CA GLY A 17 30.95 -21.45 22.26
C GLY A 17 30.77 -22.71 21.43
N CYS A 18 30.67 -23.87 22.07
CA CYS A 18 30.44 -25.15 21.41
C CYS A 18 28.95 -25.28 21.04
N ALA A 19 28.67 -25.53 19.76
CA ALA A 19 27.33 -25.85 19.27
C ALA A 19 26.93 -27.25 19.71
N THR A 20 25.75 -27.39 20.31
CA THR A 20 25.13 -28.69 20.57
C THR A 20 24.39 -29.13 19.29
N LEU A 21 24.92 -30.14 18.60
CA LEU A 21 24.22 -30.87 17.55
C LEU A 21 23.11 -31.75 18.16
N SER A 22 21.95 -31.75 17.52
CA SER A 22 20.95 -32.82 17.65
C SER A 22 20.53 -33.23 16.23
N ASP A 23 20.96 -34.43 15.85
CA ASP A 23 20.52 -35.25 14.72
C ASP A 23 19.27 -36.03 15.22
N THR A 24 18.19 -36.37 14.51
CA THR A 24 17.95 -36.80 13.13
C THR A 24 16.44 -36.75 12.89
N THR A 25 15.95 -36.41 11.69
CA THR A 25 14.78 -37.08 11.05
C THR A 25 14.76 -36.76 9.57
N THR A 26 15.10 -37.79 8.81
CA THR A 26 14.59 -38.20 7.49
C THR A 26 14.82 -37.26 6.28
N GLU A 27 15.74 -37.75 5.46
CA GLU A 27 15.93 -37.52 4.04
C GLU A 27 14.63 -37.66 3.23
N ASP A 28 14.26 -36.62 2.48
CA ASP A 28 13.47 -36.72 1.24
C ASP A 28 14.12 -35.77 0.21
N PRO A 29 14.46 -36.22 -1.01
CA PRO A 29 15.38 -35.49 -1.86
C PRO A 29 14.65 -34.45 -2.72
N GLY A 30 15.20 -33.24 -2.70
CA GLY A 30 15.28 -32.38 -3.87
C GLY A 30 14.01 -31.62 -4.25
N LEU A 31 13.87 -30.41 -3.75
CA LEU A 31 13.24 -29.30 -4.47
C LEU A 31 14.00 -28.01 -4.08
N ALA A 32 14.36 -27.21 -5.10
CA ALA A 32 14.96 -25.89 -4.99
C ALA A 32 14.19 -24.99 -3.98
N PRO A 33 14.80 -23.92 -3.42
CA PRO A 33 14.11 -23.05 -2.47
C PRO A 33 12.89 -22.42 -3.16
N THR A 34 11.74 -23.05 -2.93
CA THR A 34 10.45 -22.55 -3.37
C THR A 34 10.12 -21.46 -2.36
N GLN A 35 10.07 -20.21 -2.81
CA GLN A 35 9.49 -19.12 -2.03
C GLN A 35 8.06 -19.54 -1.68
N ASN A 36 7.87 -20.05 -0.47
CA ASN A 36 6.64 -20.68 -0.04
C ASN A 36 5.63 -19.60 0.37
N SER A 37 4.99 -18.95 -0.60
CA SER A 37 3.97 -17.95 -0.28
C SER A 37 2.76 -18.59 0.41
N PHE A 38 2.41 -18.12 1.61
CA PHE A 38 1.24 -18.63 2.34
C PHE A 38 -0.05 -17.94 1.88
N PHE A 39 -1.14 -18.71 1.80
CA PHE A 39 -2.48 -18.20 1.64
C PHE A 39 -3.09 -17.94 3.02
N TYR A 40 -3.34 -16.68 3.34
CA TYR A 40 -4.09 -16.31 4.53
C TYR A 40 -5.61 -16.38 4.23
N ASP A 41 -6.40 -15.45 4.77
CA ASP A 41 -7.84 -15.42 4.51
C ASP A 41 -8.18 -15.16 3.03
N PHE A 42 -7.30 -14.48 2.30
CA PHE A 42 -7.41 -14.26 0.86
C PHE A 42 -6.71 -15.38 0.08
N LYS A 43 -7.48 -16.40 -0.33
CA LYS A 43 -6.97 -17.57 -1.07
C LYS A 43 -6.41 -17.26 -2.46
N ASP A 44 -6.59 -16.05 -2.97
CA ASP A 44 -6.13 -15.63 -4.29
C ASP A 44 -5.17 -14.43 -4.23
N ILE A 45 -4.60 -14.18 -3.05
CA ILE A 45 -3.53 -13.21 -2.85
C ILE A 45 -2.44 -13.90 -2.03
N ARG A 46 -1.33 -14.20 -2.70
CA ARG A 46 -0.16 -14.81 -2.09
C ARG A 46 0.64 -13.75 -1.35
N VAL A 47 1.18 -14.08 -0.18
CA VAL A 47 2.05 -13.17 0.58
C VAL A 47 3.41 -13.86 0.81
N PRO A 48 4.55 -13.19 0.55
CA PRO A 48 5.87 -13.75 0.82
C PRO A 48 6.09 -14.12 2.29
N GLU A 49 6.88 -15.14 2.58
CA GLU A 49 7.13 -15.67 3.96
C GLU A 49 7.81 -14.66 4.89
N GLU A 50 8.61 -13.78 4.32
CA GLU A 50 9.30 -12.68 5.00
C GLU A 50 8.35 -11.62 5.59
N MET A 51 7.04 -11.76 5.34
CA MET A 51 5.99 -10.88 5.84
C MET A 51 5.12 -11.59 6.88
N GLU A 52 5.23 -11.14 8.12
CA GLU A 52 4.49 -11.68 9.26
C GLU A 52 3.16 -10.92 9.46
N ILE A 53 2.06 -11.63 9.54
CA ILE A 53 0.73 -11.04 9.77
C ILE A 53 0.67 -10.33 11.12
N GLN A 54 0.08 -9.13 11.13
CA GLN A 54 -0.21 -8.34 12.33
C GLN A 54 -1.71 -8.43 12.58
N THR A 55 -2.14 -9.42 13.36
CA THR A 55 -3.56 -9.74 13.61
C THR A 55 -4.29 -8.63 14.37
N ASP A 56 -3.58 -7.86 15.17
CA ASP A 56 -4.08 -6.68 15.90
C ASP A 56 -4.48 -5.52 14.96
N LYS A 57 -3.89 -5.46 13.76
CA LYS A 57 -4.14 -4.45 12.73
C LYS A 57 -4.95 -4.98 11.55
N SER A 58 -5.24 -6.29 11.54
CA SER A 58 -5.95 -6.96 10.47
C SER A 58 -7.42 -7.17 10.84
N ILE A 59 -8.31 -6.90 9.91
CA ILE A 59 -9.76 -7.05 10.08
C ILE A 59 -10.29 -7.74 8.83
N ILE A 60 -10.92 -8.90 9.00
CA ILE A 60 -11.59 -9.63 7.92
C ILE A 60 -13.05 -9.83 8.29
N SER A 61 -13.93 -9.49 7.35
CA SER A 61 -15.36 -9.68 7.42
C SER A 61 -15.79 -10.67 6.33
N PRO A 62 -16.34 -11.84 6.70
CA PRO A 62 -16.95 -12.74 5.73
C PRO A 62 -18.27 -12.15 5.21
N SER A 63 -18.58 -12.38 3.94
CA SER A 63 -19.90 -12.14 3.35
C SER A 63 -20.24 -13.22 2.32
N ASP A 64 -21.48 -13.23 1.85
CA ASP A 64 -21.98 -14.23 0.89
C ASP A 64 -21.19 -14.24 -0.43
N SER A 65 -20.59 -13.10 -0.80
CA SER A 65 -19.80 -12.96 -2.04
C SER A 65 -18.30 -13.15 -1.83
N GLY A 66 -17.85 -13.43 -0.61
CA GLY A 66 -16.44 -13.68 -0.29
C GLY A 66 -15.97 -13.02 1.00
N LYS A 67 -14.66 -13.12 1.27
CA LYS A 67 -14.02 -12.43 2.38
C LYS A 67 -13.54 -11.06 1.94
N TYR A 68 -13.81 -10.05 2.77
CA TYR A 68 -13.44 -8.66 2.55
C TYR A 68 -12.79 -8.11 3.80
N GLY A 69 -11.96 -7.07 3.67
CA GLY A 69 -11.30 -6.47 4.82
C GLY A 69 -9.88 -6.03 4.52
N THR A 70 -9.13 -5.78 5.57
CA THR A 70 -7.75 -5.31 5.52
C THR A 70 -6.86 -6.28 6.27
N MET A 71 -5.77 -6.71 5.63
CA MET A 71 -4.71 -7.47 6.26
C MET A 71 -3.45 -6.64 6.28
N VAL A 72 -2.82 -6.57 7.45
CA VAL A 72 -1.57 -5.83 7.65
C VAL A 72 -0.48 -6.83 8.00
N PHE A 73 0.66 -6.68 7.35
CA PHE A 73 1.85 -7.47 7.58
C PHE A 73 3.04 -6.56 7.88
N ARG A 74 4.00 -7.12 8.62
CA ARG A 74 5.27 -6.49 8.94
C ARG A 74 6.39 -7.45 8.61
N GLY A 75 7.41 -6.98 7.93
CA GLY A 75 8.54 -7.81 7.53
C GLY A 75 9.80 -7.01 7.27
N ARG A 76 10.80 -7.69 6.70
CA ARG A 76 12.08 -7.09 6.27
C ARG A 76 12.30 -7.19 4.76
N ALA A 77 11.24 -7.52 4.04
CA ALA A 77 11.23 -7.54 2.59
C ALA A 77 11.57 -6.16 2.01
N GLU A 78 12.35 -6.14 0.94
CA GLU A 78 12.64 -4.91 0.23
C GLU A 78 11.36 -4.40 -0.48
N PRO A 79 10.97 -3.11 -0.34
CA PRO A 79 9.72 -2.59 -0.90
C PRO A 79 9.57 -2.81 -2.42
N ILE A 80 10.67 -2.69 -3.18
CA ILE A 80 10.64 -2.89 -4.63
C ILE A 80 10.45 -4.36 -5.00
N SER A 81 11.06 -5.26 -4.24
CA SER A 81 10.89 -6.71 -4.40
C SER A 81 9.45 -7.13 -4.09
N LEU A 82 8.82 -6.56 -3.06
CA LEU A 82 7.39 -6.77 -2.79
C LEU A 82 6.52 -6.23 -3.92
N PHE A 83 6.81 -5.04 -4.44
CA PHE A 83 6.08 -4.48 -5.57
C PHE A 83 6.12 -5.44 -6.76
N ASP A 84 7.30 -5.90 -7.16
CA ASP A 84 7.48 -6.78 -8.31
C ASP A 84 6.82 -8.15 -8.08
N PHE A 85 6.85 -8.67 -6.85
CA PHE A 85 6.16 -9.90 -6.49
C PHE A 85 4.66 -9.80 -6.79
N PHE A 86 3.97 -8.76 -6.30
CA PHE A 86 2.53 -8.60 -6.52
C PHE A 86 2.19 -8.23 -7.95
N PHE A 87 3.01 -7.40 -8.59
CA PHE A 87 2.85 -7.02 -10.00
C PHE A 87 2.84 -8.26 -10.91
N ASN A 88 3.65 -9.27 -10.60
CA ASN A 88 3.79 -10.49 -11.39
C ASN A 88 2.86 -11.64 -10.96
N SER A 89 2.52 -11.75 -9.68
CA SER A 89 1.70 -12.85 -9.14
C SER A 89 0.19 -12.60 -9.29
N MET A 90 -0.27 -11.38 -9.01
CA MET A 90 -1.69 -11.03 -9.01
C MET A 90 -2.37 -11.31 -10.38
N PRO A 91 -1.77 -10.97 -11.54
CA PRO A 91 -2.37 -11.28 -12.83
C PRO A 91 -2.53 -12.78 -13.09
N LYS A 92 -1.62 -13.62 -12.58
CA LYS A 92 -1.70 -15.08 -12.71
C LYS A 92 -2.86 -15.65 -11.90
N ASP A 93 -3.23 -14.99 -10.81
CA ASP A 93 -4.37 -15.34 -9.96
C ASP A 93 -5.68 -14.65 -10.42
N GLY A 94 -5.70 -14.05 -11.62
CA GLY A 94 -6.89 -13.51 -12.28
C GLY A 94 -7.23 -12.05 -11.92
N TRP A 95 -6.31 -11.32 -11.29
CA TRP A 95 -6.47 -9.90 -11.00
C TRP A 95 -6.00 -9.02 -12.15
N SER A 96 -6.74 -7.95 -12.44
CA SER A 96 -6.35 -6.96 -13.45
C SER A 96 -5.81 -5.71 -12.77
N LEU A 97 -4.61 -5.26 -13.16
CA LEU A 97 -4.01 -4.02 -12.64
C LEU A 97 -4.82 -2.81 -13.14
N VAL A 98 -5.25 -1.96 -12.21
CA VAL A 98 -5.97 -0.71 -12.49
C VAL A 98 -4.99 0.47 -12.50
N THR A 99 -4.16 0.58 -11.47
CA THR A 99 -3.17 1.65 -11.34
C THR A 99 -2.07 1.26 -10.38
N TYR A 100 -0.91 1.89 -10.50
CA TYR A 100 0.20 1.74 -9.55
C TYR A 100 0.97 3.04 -9.37
N GLN A 101 1.61 3.17 -8.22
CA GLN A 101 2.53 4.25 -7.85
C GLN A 101 3.76 3.63 -7.19
N LYS A 102 4.95 4.17 -7.47
CA LYS A 102 6.23 3.69 -6.94
C LYS A 102 6.90 4.75 -6.07
N TYR A 103 7.86 4.31 -5.25
CA TYR A 103 8.76 5.11 -4.41
C TYR A 103 8.20 5.53 -3.05
N GLN A 104 7.96 6.83 -2.82
CA GLN A 104 7.71 7.40 -1.48
C GLN A 104 6.68 6.60 -0.67
N ARG A 105 5.64 6.11 -1.36
CA ARG A 105 4.86 4.94 -0.96
C ARG A 105 4.54 4.15 -2.23
N PHE A 106 4.56 2.82 -2.13
CA PHE A 106 4.13 1.99 -3.24
C PHE A 106 2.65 1.67 -3.07
N HIS A 107 1.88 1.93 -4.12
CA HIS A 107 0.47 1.60 -4.17
C HIS A 107 0.19 0.80 -5.43
N MET A 108 -0.63 -0.23 -5.33
CA MET A 108 -1.14 -0.98 -6.48
C MET A 108 -2.61 -1.24 -6.25
N VAL A 109 -3.44 -0.93 -7.25
CA VAL A 109 -4.86 -1.22 -7.23
C VAL A 109 -5.15 -2.24 -8.31
N PHE A 110 -5.81 -3.32 -7.92
CA PHE A 110 -6.24 -4.40 -8.77
C PHE A 110 -7.76 -4.57 -8.71
N THR A 111 -8.34 -5.09 -9.79
CA THR A 111 -9.77 -5.42 -9.87
C THR A 111 -9.96 -6.85 -10.35
N LYS A 112 -10.99 -7.52 -9.84
CA LYS A 112 -11.35 -8.89 -10.22
C LYS A 112 -12.84 -9.09 -10.05
N GLU A 113 -13.56 -9.35 -11.14
CA GLU A 113 -15.03 -9.51 -11.16
C GLU A 113 -15.74 -8.45 -10.30
N ASN A 114 -16.15 -8.80 -9.08
CA ASN A 114 -16.89 -7.96 -8.13
C ASN A 114 -16.05 -7.47 -6.94
N ARG A 115 -14.72 -7.46 -7.05
CA ARG A 115 -13.81 -7.08 -5.98
C ARG A 115 -12.73 -6.12 -6.46
N VAL A 116 -12.29 -5.26 -5.54
CA VAL A 116 -11.14 -4.38 -5.71
C VAL A 116 -10.15 -4.72 -4.61
N CYS A 117 -8.88 -4.85 -4.97
CA CYS A 117 -7.77 -5.04 -4.05
C CYS A 117 -6.84 -3.83 -4.14
N MET A 118 -6.51 -3.24 -3.00
CA MET A 118 -5.51 -2.19 -2.87
C MET A 118 -4.37 -2.73 -2.02
N ILE A 119 -3.18 -2.72 -2.59
CA ILE A 119 -1.94 -3.10 -1.92
C ILE A 119 -1.14 -1.83 -1.68
N THR A 120 -0.75 -1.60 -0.43
CA THR A 120 0.11 -0.49 -0.02
C THR A 120 1.35 -1.07 0.64
N ILE A 121 2.53 -0.64 0.18
CA ILE A 121 3.81 -1.01 0.78
C ILE A 121 4.49 0.28 1.24
N GLU A 122 4.87 0.30 2.51
CA GLU A 122 5.49 1.43 3.17
C GLU A 122 6.74 0.99 3.94
N GLU A 123 7.86 1.62 3.64
CA GLU A 123 9.10 1.41 4.37
C GLU A 123 9.11 2.27 5.63
N SER A 124 9.32 1.63 6.78
CA SER A 124 9.51 2.32 8.05
C SER A 124 10.95 2.80 8.18
N PRO A 125 11.20 3.99 8.75
CA PRO A 125 12.55 4.45 9.09
C PRO A 125 13.32 3.48 10.00
N MET A 126 12.61 2.63 10.75
CA MET A 126 13.18 1.62 11.64
C MET A 126 13.32 0.25 10.98
N TRP A 127 13.80 0.16 9.73
CA TRP A 127 14.27 -1.09 9.10
C TRP A 127 13.21 -2.22 9.02
N TYR A 128 11.94 -1.85 8.91
CA TYR A 128 10.83 -2.76 8.66
C TYR A 128 9.99 -2.24 7.49
N THR A 129 9.39 -3.16 6.75
CA THR A 129 8.44 -2.85 5.69
C THR A 129 7.04 -3.25 6.14
N TRP A 130 6.10 -2.34 6.00
CA TRP A 130 4.68 -2.56 6.22
C TRP A 130 4.00 -2.87 4.89
N LEU A 131 3.17 -3.89 4.89
CA LEU A 131 2.34 -4.28 3.75
C LEU A 131 0.88 -4.28 4.21
N GLU A 132 0.07 -3.46 3.58
CA GLU A 132 -1.38 -3.45 3.76
C GLU A 132 -2.04 -4.00 2.50
N ILE A 133 -2.88 -5.02 2.66
CA ILE A 133 -3.70 -5.60 1.60
C ILE A 133 -5.16 -5.38 1.98
N LYS A 134 -5.85 -4.53 1.23
CA LYS A 134 -7.25 -4.19 1.45
C LYS A 134 -8.10 -4.72 0.30
N VAL A 135 -9.06 -5.57 0.61
CA VAL A 135 -10.00 -6.15 -0.36
C VAL A 135 -11.41 -5.70 -0.04
N SER A 136 -12.06 -5.05 -0.99
CA SER A 136 -13.42 -4.52 -0.85
C SER A 136 -14.30 -4.99 -2.01
N PRO A 137 -15.62 -5.12 -1.81
CA PRO A 137 -16.53 -5.35 -2.91
C PRO A 137 -16.51 -4.15 -3.85
N LYS A 138 -16.56 -4.42 -5.15
CA LYS A 138 -16.70 -3.40 -6.17
C LYS A 138 -18.15 -2.95 -6.18
N VAL A 139 -18.41 -1.70 -5.83
CA VAL A 139 -19.75 -1.11 -5.98
C VAL A 139 -20.05 -1.07 -7.49
N ALA A 140 -21.09 -1.79 -7.92
CA ALA A 140 -21.60 -1.66 -9.29
C ALA A 140 -22.07 -0.22 -9.45
N GLY A 141 -21.53 0.50 -10.43
CA GLY A 141 -21.67 1.95 -10.53
C GLY A 141 -23.13 2.41 -10.54
N SER A 142 -23.62 2.88 -9.39
CA SER A 142 -24.42 4.09 -9.35
C SER A 142 -23.42 5.23 -9.23
N ALA A 143 -23.21 5.96 -10.32
CA ALA A 143 -22.50 7.23 -10.32
C ALA A 143 -23.35 8.30 -9.60
N GLU A 144 -23.80 8.02 -8.38
CA GLU A 144 -24.32 9.05 -7.50
C GLU A 144 -23.14 9.62 -6.73
N PRO A 145 -22.82 10.92 -6.89
CA PRO A 145 -21.85 11.57 -6.03
C PRO A 145 -22.32 11.40 -4.57
N ALA A 146 -21.39 11.05 -3.68
CA ALA A 146 -21.64 10.97 -2.23
C ALA A 146 -22.00 12.32 -1.58
N TYR A 147 -22.11 13.37 -2.39
CA TYR A 147 -22.67 14.65 -1.99
C TYR A 147 -24.15 14.64 -2.34
N PRO A 148 -25.07 14.88 -1.39
CA PRO A 148 -26.41 15.27 -1.79
C PRO A 148 -26.25 16.50 -2.68
N THR A 149 -26.71 16.42 -3.93
CA THR A 149 -26.93 17.59 -4.78
C THR A 149 -28.05 18.41 -4.15
N GLY A 150 -27.75 19.05 -3.02
CA GLY A 150 -28.54 20.13 -2.49
C GLY A 150 -28.42 21.26 -3.50
N THR A 151 -29.55 21.67 -4.05
CA THR A 151 -29.66 22.87 -4.89
C THR A 151 -29.08 24.05 -4.12
N GLN A 152 -27.82 24.38 -4.33
CA GLN A 152 -27.26 25.68 -3.96
C GLN A 152 -27.67 26.63 -5.08
N PRO A 153 -28.53 27.63 -4.83
CA PRO A 153 -28.66 28.74 -5.77
C PRO A 153 -27.29 29.41 -5.84
N LEU A 154 -26.72 29.52 -7.04
CA LEU A 154 -25.55 30.36 -7.30
C LEU A 154 -25.95 31.82 -7.05
N THR A 155 -25.88 32.29 -5.81
CA THR A 155 -25.76 33.73 -5.52
C THR A 155 -24.28 34.06 -5.56
N ASP A 156 -23.84 34.57 -6.70
CA ASP A 156 -22.47 34.97 -6.97
C ASP A 156 -22.05 36.11 -6.02
N PRO A 157 -21.04 35.95 -5.15
CA PRO A 157 -20.63 36.98 -4.20
C PRO A 157 -19.70 38.05 -4.81
N TYR A 158 -19.39 37.98 -6.12
CA TYR A 158 -18.44 38.89 -6.78
C TYR A 158 -19.09 40.03 -7.59
N GLN A 159 -20.20 40.60 -7.12
CA GLN A 159 -20.73 41.86 -7.66
C GLN A 159 -20.37 43.03 -6.73
N THR A 160 -19.11 43.47 -6.75
CA THR A 160 -18.77 44.82 -6.28
C THR A 160 -17.46 45.33 -6.89
N TYR A 161 -17.54 46.15 -7.95
CA TYR A 161 -16.64 47.29 -8.15
C TYR A 161 -17.35 48.32 -9.06
N PRO A 162 -17.43 49.60 -8.65
CA PRO A 162 -17.94 50.68 -9.49
C PRO A 162 -16.81 51.18 -10.41
N SER A 163 -17.05 51.30 -11.72
CA SER A 163 -16.12 51.99 -12.62
C SER A 163 -16.42 53.49 -12.64
N SER A 164 -15.67 54.25 -11.85
CA SER A 164 -15.65 55.70 -11.88
C SER A 164 -14.69 56.22 -12.96
N GLY A 165 -15.27 56.66 -14.09
CA GLY A 165 -15.02 57.96 -14.74
C GLY A 165 -13.72 58.21 -15.54
N SER A 166 -13.87 58.71 -16.76
CA SER A 166 -13.37 60.06 -17.18
C SER A 166 -13.67 60.38 -18.65
N GLY A 167 -14.16 61.61 -18.93
CA GLY A 167 -14.14 62.27 -20.25
C GLY A 167 -15.53 62.63 -20.80
N MET A 168 -16.22 63.68 -20.31
CA MET A 168 -16.08 65.12 -20.62
C MET A 168 -16.76 65.54 -21.95
N ASP A 169 -17.88 66.25 -21.78
CA ASP A 169 -18.52 67.31 -22.60
C ASP A 169 -18.35 67.35 -24.13
N SER A 170 -19.47 67.39 -24.86
CA SER A 170 -20.02 68.64 -25.43
C SER A 170 -21.32 68.44 -26.24
N GLU A 171 -22.37 69.11 -25.78
CA GLU A 171 -23.37 69.92 -26.50
C GLU A 171 -23.69 69.71 -28.01
N ARG A 172 -25.00 69.57 -28.26
CA ARG A 172 -25.86 70.31 -29.22
C ARG A 172 -25.75 70.11 -30.76
N THR A 173 -26.92 69.76 -31.33
CA THR A 173 -27.47 70.08 -32.69
C THR A 173 -26.83 69.36 -33.90
N LEU A 174 -27.51 68.93 -34.97
CA LEU A 174 -28.68 69.45 -35.71
C LEU A 174 -29.26 68.35 -36.66
N SER A 175 -30.57 68.40 -36.93
CA SER A 175 -31.29 68.03 -38.18
C SER A 175 -31.15 66.61 -38.80
N GLN A 176 -32.26 65.87 -38.91
CA GLN A 176 -33.26 66.03 -39.98
C GLN A 176 -34.63 65.48 -39.54
#